data_AF-A0AAV4W5J4-F1
#
_entry.id   AF-A0AAV4W5J4-F1
#
_cell.length_a   1.000
_cell.length_b   1.000
_cell.length_c   1.000
_cell.angle_alpha   90.00
_cell.angle_beta   90.00
_cell.angle_gamma   90.00
#
_symmetry.space_group_name_H-M   'P 1'
#
loop_
_entity.id
_entity.type
_entity.pdbx_description
1 polymer ?
#
loop_
_entity_poly.entity_id
_entity_poly.type
_entity_poly.pdbx_seq_one_letter_code
_entity_poly.pdbx_strand_id
1 'polypeptide(L)'
;MLFSLTILHMSITGLNGHKFFYRAAVFEIFQFPNFSYPGSEIISKNLEKYELAAEISADNVGSFQIVSQSVLEADIIVFPEEGLFSTSYENDTWFISYAEDVPNPKIEHVNPCDDDKYQNSPILKRLSCMAKKHEFYVVADLIDVKKCEVTDGCDENDIDYCVTDPDECPEDGYYHFNTLVVFDREGYLITRYYKIHLYFEEGLNTPKTIKHEYFTTEFGEFTVGICFDLLFQGFVKSARNATGLVYPTWWFDHTPLIYFATSFQQSWSIANKVNILAADVQYPNFGSLGSGIYTPGNGALIYTSNPDARSKLLISNVPVSPIAIPVDTDLLIKTFITLMMIIHFNLSLVKNLVIMRVNVVLMF
;
A
#
# COMPACT_ATOMS: atom_id res chain seq x y z
N MET A 1 36.13 0.63 42.13
CA MET A 1 35.42 -0.25 41.17
C MET A 1 34.77 0.65 40.14
N LEU A 2 35.34 0.74 38.93
CA LEU A 2 34.66 1.38 37.80
C LEU A 2 33.68 0.36 37.19
N PHE A 3 32.41 0.72 37.12
CA PHE A 3 31.43 -0.05 36.34
C PHE A 3 31.61 0.31 34.86
N SER A 4 32.12 -0.63 34.07
CA SER A 4 32.08 -0.58 32.61
C SER A 4 30.66 -0.99 32.18
N LEU A 5 29.88 -0.04 31.66
CA LEU A 5 28.60 -0.31 31.03
C LEU A 5 28.88 -0.74 29.58
N THR A 6 28.93 -2.05 29.34
CA THR A 6 29.05 -2.60 27.99
C THR A 6 27.66 -2.60 27.36
N ILE A 7 27.39 -1.62 26.49
CA ILE A 7 26.16 -1.60 25.70
C ILE A 7 26.34 -2.62 24.58
N LEU A 8 25.71 -3.78 24.73
CA LEU A 8 25.65 -4.81 23.70
C LEU A 8 24.66 -4.33 22.62
N HIS A 9 25.16 -3.77 21.52
CA HIS A 9 24.36 -3.58 20.31
C HIS A 9 24.12 -4.96 19.69
N MET A 10 22.97 -5.56 19.97
CA MET A 10 22.46 -6.68 19.16
C MET A 10 21.78 -6.08 17.94
N SER A 11 22.53 -5.99 16.83
CA SER A 11 21.92 -5.90 15.51
C SER A 11 21.27 -7.25 15.21
N ILE A 12 19.94 -7.31 15.21
CA ILE A 12 19.20 -8.49 14.76
C ILE A 12 19.27 -8.50 13.23
N THR A 13 20.37 -9.02 12.70
CA THR A 13 20.41 -9.46 11.31
C THR A 13 19.77 -10.84 11.27
N GLY A 14 18.64 -10.96 10.58
CA GLY A 14 18.05 -12.26 10.27
C GLY A 14 19.08 -13.14 9.57
N LEU A 15 19.06 -14.44 9.88
CA LEU A 15 20.03 -15.45 9.43
C LEU A 15 20.25 -15.59 7.91
N ASN A 16 19.61 -14.77 7.06
CA ASN A 16 19.76 -14.75 5.60
C ASN A 16 19.75 -13.34 4.96
N GLY A 17 19.88 -12.24 5.73
CA GLY A 17 19.87 -10.89 5.14
C GLY A 17 18.52 -10.39 4.58
N HIS A 18 17.43 -11.15 4.76
CA HIS A 18 16.08 -10.69 4.40
C HIS A 18 15.55 -9.69 5.43
N LYS A 19 15.03 -8.54 4.97
CA LYS A 19 14.26 -7.60 5.79
C LYS A 19 13.00 -8.31 6.32
N PHE A 20 12.74 -8.23 7.62
CA PHE A 20 11.49 -8.75 8.21
C PHE A 20 10.28 -7.81 8.00
N PHE A 21 10.56 -6.54 7.75
CA PHE A 21 9.58 -5.49 7.55
C PHE A 21 9.98 -4.64 6.35
N TYR A 22 8.99 -4.13 5.64
CA TYR A 22 9.14 -3.01 4.71
C TYR A 22 8.42 -1.80 5.30
N ARG A 23 8.79 -0.60 4.88
CA ARG A 23 8.14 0.63 5.34
C ARG A 23 7.15 1.11 4.29
N ALA A 24 5.88 1.24 4.67
CA ALA A 24 4.83 1.69 3.77
C ALA A 24 4.28 3.04 4.18
N ALA A 25 3.94 3.85 3.19
CA ALA A 25 3.20 5.10 3.32
C ALA A 25 1.83 4.99 2.62
N VAL A 26 0.80 5.55 3.23
CA VAL A 26 -0.51 5.76 2.59
C VAL A 26 -0.92 7.21 2.80
N PHE A 27 -1.43 7.85 1.76
CA PHE A 27 -1.79 9.27 1.79
C PHE A 27 -3.31 9.45 1.70
N GLU A 28 -3.91 9.93 2.78
CA GLU A 28 -5.29 10.41 2.77
C GLU A 28 -5.33 11.82 2.20
N ILE A 29 -5.97 12.06 1.06
CA ILE A 29 -5.99 13.40 0.45
C ILE A 29 -7.30 14.13 0.74
N PHE A 30 -7.20 15.37 1.23
CA PHE A 30 -8.24 16.36 1.00
C PHE A 30 -7.94 17.05 -0.32
N GLN A 31 -8.70 16.72 -1.38
CA GLN A 31 -8.52 17.29 -2.73
C GLN A 31 -8.61 18.82 -2.71
N PHE A 32 -8.03 19.47 -3.72
CA PHE A 32 -8.11 20.92 -3.85
C PHE A 32 -9.58 21.38 -3.95
N PRO A 33 -10.08 22.18 -2.99
CA PRO A 33 -11.52 22.34 -2.79
C PRO A 33 -12.17 23.43 -3.64
N ASN A 34 -11.40 24.17 -4.46
CA ASN A 34 -11.93 25.28 -5.25
C ASN A 34 -12.17 24.86 -6.70
N PHE A 35 -13.43 24.60 -7.02
CA PHE A 35 -13.89 24.12 -8.34
C PHE A 35 -13.96 25.22 -9.41
N SER A 36 -13.71 26.49 -9.07
CA SER A 36 -13.64 27.56 -10.07
C SER A 36 -12.34 27.52 -10.90
N TYR A 37 -11.38 26.69 -10.48
CA TYR A 37 -10.13 26.48 -11.19
C TYR A 37 -10.31 25.49 -12.35
N PRO A 38 -9.59 25.64 -13.47
CA PRO A 38 -9.57 24.62 -14.51
C PRO A 38 -9.13 23.27 -13.94
N GLY A 39 -9.73 22.16 -14.40
CA GLY A 39 -9.42 20.84 -13.87
C GLY A 39 -7.93 20.46 -14.00
N SER A 40 -7.23 20.93 -15.03
CA SER A 40 -5.78 20.75 -15.16
C SER A 40 -4.99 21.43 -14.04
N GLU A 41 -5.44 22.59 -13.55
CA GLU A 41 -4.83 23.25 -12.40
C GLU A 41 -5.17 22.52 -11.09
N ILE A 42 -6.39 22.01 -10.93
CA ILE A 42 -6.79 21.17 -9.80
C ILE A 42 -5.89 19.93 -9.71
N ILE A 43 -5.72 19.22 -10.84
CA ILE A 43 -4.84 18.05 -10.96
C ILE A 43 -3.40 18.43 -10.60
N SER A 44 -2.88 19.54 -11.12
CA SER A 44 -1.53 19.99 -10.80
C SER A 44 -1.34 20.23 -9.31
N LYS A 45 -2.31 20.88 -8.65
CA LYS A 45 -2.26 21.15 -7.20
C LYS A 45 -2.41 19.90 -6.35
N ASN A 46 -3.17 18.91 -6.81
CA ASN A 46 -3.28 17.62 -6.12
C ASN A 46 -1.99 16.79 -6.30
N LEU A 47 -1.38 16.81 -7.48
CA LEU A 47 -0.06 16.22 -7.71
C LEU A 47 1.03 16.88 -6.86
N GLU A 48 1.00 18.20 -6.65
CA GLU A 48 1.92 18.89 -5.72
C GLU A 48 1.78 18.36 -4.28
N LYS A 49 0.56 17.99 -3.84
CA LYS A 49 0.34 17.34 -2.54
C LYS A 49 0.92 15.93 -2.51
N TYR A 50 0.79 15.17 -3.60
CA TYR A 50 1.40 13.84 -3.71
C TYR A 50 2.92 13.93 -3.65
N GLU A 51 3.52 14.87 -4.38
CA GLU A 51 4.97 15.13 -4.35
C GLU A 51 5.45 15.53 -2.95
N LEU A 52 4.71 16.37 -2.23
CA LEU A 52 5.02 16.71 -0.84
C LEU A 52 4.93 15.49 0.09
N ALA A 53 3.91 14.65 -0.09
CA ALA A 53 3.76 13.42 0.70
C ALA A 53 4.89 12.42 0.40
N ALA A 54 5.32 12.32 -0.86
CA ALA A 54 6.46 11.52 -1.30
C ALA A 54 7.77 12.04 -0.69
N GLU A 55 8.01 13.35 -0.76
CA GLU A 55 9.20 13.98 -0.14
C GLU A 55 9.26 13.68 1.35
N ILE A 56 8.15 13.85 2.09
CA ILE A 56 8.11 13.56 3.54
C ILE A 56 8.29 12.06 3.81
N SER A 57 7.85 11.18 2.91
CA SER A 57 8.00 9.72 3.04
C SER A 57 9.42 9.24 2.75
N ALA A 58 10.13 9.95 1.87
CA ALA A 58 11.54 9.73 1.56
C ALA A 58 12.47 10.37 2.60
N ASP A 59 12.05 11.49 3.19
CA ASP A 59 12.92 12.21 4.12
C ASP A 59 12.96 11.59 5.52
N ASN A 60 14.17 11.54 6.05
CA ASN A 60 14.48 11.28 7.45
C ASN A 60 14.11 12.45 8.37
N VAL A 61 13.09 13.27 8.10
CA VAL A 61 12.85 14.50 8.90
C VAL A 61 12.46 14.13 10.32
N GLY A 62 13.48 14.04 11.17
CA GLY A 62 13.44 14.07 12.62
C GLY A 62 13.03 15.47 13.09
N SER A 63 11.84 15.92 12.70
CA SER A 63 11.18 17.09 13.26
C SER A 63 9.86 16.72 13.92
N PHE A 64 9.83 15.61 14.65
CA PHE A 64 9.14 15.58 15.92
C PHE A 64 9.96 14.73 16.90
N GLN A 65 10.39 15.39 17.96
CA GLN A 65 11.39 14.92 18.89
C GLN A 65 10.88 13.72 19.70
N ILE A 66 11.77 12.72 19.88
CA ILE A 66 11.68 11.57 20.81
C ILE A 66 10.82 10.38 20.32
N VAL A 67 11.42 9.41 19.60
CA VAL A 67 11.68 8.02 20.07
C VAL A 67 12.79 7.40 19.22
N SER A 68 13.69 6.67 19.89
CA SER A 68 14.83 5.90 19.36
C SER A 68 14.44 4.74 18.43
N GLN A 69 14.07 5.02 17.18
CA GLN A 69 14.19 4.07 16.06
C GLN A 69 14.77 4.80 14.86
N SER A 70 15.85 4.25 14.29
CA SER A 70 16.41 4.67 13.00
C SER A 70 15.26 4.82 11.99
N VAL A 71 14.97 6.05 11.59
CA VAL A 71 13.93 6.33 10.61
C VAL A 71 14.45 5.77 9.29
N LEU A 72 13.82 4.71 8.78
CA LEU A 72 14.07 4.19 7.44
C LEU A 72 13.17 4.94 6.45
N GLU A 73 13.60 5.09 5.21
CA GLU A 73 12.81 5.69 4.12
C GLU A 73 11.65 4.74 3.75
N ALA A 74 10.55 5.27 3.20
CA ALA A 74 9.45 4.42 2.72
C ALA A 74 9.92 3.55 1.54
N ASP A 75 9.52 2.28 1.53
CA ASP A 75 9.72 1.36 0.41
C ASP A 75 8.60 1.50 -0.63
N ILE A 76 7.39 1.92 -0.23
CA ILE A 76 6.22 2.11 -1.10
C ILE A 76 5.30 3.20 -0.57
N ILE A 77 4.67 3.98 -1.46
CA ILE A 77 3.58 4.90 -1.16
C ILE A 77 2.34 4.61 -2.00
N VAL A 78 1.17 4.69 -1.37
CA VAL A 78 -0.13 4.53 -2.03
C VAL A 78 -0.92 5.83 -1.96
N PHE A 79 -1.42 6.26 -3.11
CA PHE A 79 -2.32 7.38 -3.29
C PHE A 79 -3.76 6.91 -3.57
N PRO A 80 -4.76 7.72 -3.23
CA PRO A 80 -6.16 7.32 -3.31
C PRO A 80 -6.72 7.35 -4.73
N GLU A 81 -7.80 6.59 -4.91
CA GLU A 81 -8.65 6.64 -6.10
C GLU A 81 -9.26 8.03 -6.23
N GLU A 82 -9.36 8.54 -7.47
CA GLU A 82 -9.93 9.85 -7.80
C GLU A 82 -9.23 11.05 -7.13
N GLY A 83 -8.17 10.83 -6.34
CA GLY A 83 -7.53 11.85 -5.52
C GLY A 83 -6.88 13.00 -6.30
N LEU A 84 -6.66 12.83 -7.59
CA LEU A 84 -6.14 13.86 -8.48
C LEU A 84 -7.21 14.84 -8.97
N PHE A 85 -8.47 14.42 -9.02
CA PHE A 85 -9.50 15.13 -9.76
C PHE A 85 -10.34 16.07 -8.88
N SER A 86 -11.28 16.77 -9.51
CA SER A 86 -12.25 17.63 -8.82
C SER A 86 -13.25 16.78 -8.04
N THR A 87 -13.76 17.26 -6.90
CA THR A 87 -14.89 16.61 -6.18
C THR A 87 -16.26 17.11 -6.64
N SER A 88 -16.28 18.00 -7.63
CA SER A 88 -17.48 18.48 -8.31
C SER A 88 -17.30 18.28 -9.81
N TYR A 89 -18.15 17.45 -10.39
CA TYR A 89 -18.15 17.16 -11.81
C TYR A 89 -19.27 17.95 -12.50
N GLU A 90 -18.95 18.60 -13.63
CA GLU A 90 -19.94 19.39 -14.38
C GLU A 90 -20.85 18.51 -15.25
N ASN A 91 -20.39 17.31 -15.61
CA ASN A 91 -21.09 16.31 -16.42
C ASN A 91 -20.37 14.96 -16.32
N ASP A 92 -20.95 13.90 -16.90
CA ASP A 92 -20.41 12.53 -16.88
C ASP A 92 -19.27 12.28 -17.87
N THR A 93 -18.69 13.36 -18.42
CA THR A 93 -17.55 13.34 -19.38
C THR A 93 -16.40 14.23 -18.93
N TRP A 94 -16.44 14.70 -17.68
CA TRP A 94 -15.48 15.65 -17.11
C TRP A 94 -14.02 15.15 -17.22
N PHE A 95 -13.83 13.82 -17.18
CA PHE A 95 -12.53 13.16 -17.19
C PHE A 95 -11.86 13.14 -18.57
N ILE A 96 -12.62 13.29 -19.66
CA ILE A 96 -12.11 13.10 -21.03
C ILE A 96 -10.93 14.02 -21.32
N SER A 97 -10.95 15.26 -20.80
CA SER A 97 -9.89 16.25 -21.02
C SER A 97 -8.61 15.97 -20.20
N TYR A 98 -8.64 14.99 -19.30
CA TYR A 98 -7.60 14.69 -18.34
C TYR A 98 -7.16 13.22 -18.35
N ALA A 99 -7.80 12.39 -19.16
CA ALA A 99 -7.41 11.00 -19.35
C ALA A 99 -6.07 10.92 -20.12
N GLU A 100 -5.23 9.98 -19.73
CA GLU A 100 -3.92 9.75 -20.36
C GLU A 100 -3.86 8.32 -20.90
N ASP A 101 -3.25 8.13 -22.06
CA ASP A 101 -3.06 6.78 -22.64
C ASP A 101 -2.00 6.03 -21.83
N VAL A 102 -2.43 5.10 -20.96
CA VAL A 102 -1.56 4.32 -20.08
C VAL A 102 -1.10 3.05 -20.80
N PRO A 103 0.19 2.89 -21.14
CA PRO A 103 0.65 1.73 -21.91
C PRO A 103 0.52 0.43 -21.12
N ASN A 104 0.51 -0.69 -21.84
CA ASN A 104 0.49 -2.01 -21.21
C ASN A 104 1.92 -2.42 -20.81
N PRO A 105 2.25 -2.50 -19.51
CA PRO A 105 3.62 -2.82 -19.05
C PRO A 105 4.07 -4.25 -19.40
N LYS A 106 3.15 -5.14 -19.79
CA LYS A 106 3.47 -6.50 -20.26
C LYS A 106 4.02 -6.51 -21.69
N ILE A 107 3.76 -5.45 -22.47
CA ILE A 107 4.27 -5.29 -23.84
C ILE A 107 5.42 -4.28 -23.86
N GLU A 108 5.24 -3.14 -23.21
CA GLU A 108 6.16 -2.01 -23.29
C GLU A 108 6.77 -1.70 -21.93
N HIS A 109 8.09 -1.78 -21.85
CA HIS A 109 8.85 -1.36 -20.68
C HIS A 109 9.17 0.13 -20.77
N VAL A 110 8.40 0.96 -20.07
CA VAL A 110 8.43 2.43 -20.23
C VAL A 110 8.76 3.14 -18.93
N ASN A 111 9.52 4.23 -19.03
CA ASN A 111 9.79 5.15 -17.93
C ASN A 111 9.30 6.54 -18.32
N PRO A 112 8.08 6.94 -17.90
CA PRO A 112 7.52 8.24 -18.27
C PRO A 112 8.34 9.45 -17.81
N CYS A 113 9.17 9.32 -16.79
CA CYS A 113 10.05 10.39 -16.35
C CYS A 113 11.13 10.72 -17.37
N ASP A 114 11.76 9.70 -17.94
CA ASP A 114 12.91 9.83 -18.84
C ASP A 114 12.53 9.96 -20.32
N ASP A 115 11.29 9.60 -20.68
CA ASP A 115 10.84 9.59 -22.07
C ASP A 115 10.04 10.86 -22.41
N ASP A 116 10.49 11.57 -23.44
CA ASP A 116 9.86 12.79 -23.94
C ASP A 116 8.49 12.53 -24.57
N LYS A 117 8.14 11.28 -24.92
CA LYS A 117 6.80 10.94 -25.44
C LYS A 117 5.68 11.26 -24.43
N TYR A 118 6.00 11.32 -23.14
CA TYR A 118 5.05 11.63 -22.06
C TYR A 118 5.03 13.11 -21.66
N GLN A 119 5.61 14.02 -22.47
CA GLN A 119 5.52 15.46 -22.19
C GLN A 119 4.08 15.98 -22.12
N ASN A 120 3.15 15.34 -22.84
CA ASN A 120 1.71 15.66 -22.82
C ASN A 120 0.90 14.72 -21.89
N SER A 121 1.58 13.93 -21.06
CA SER A 121 1.00 13.03 -20.07
C SER A 121 1.51 13.43 -18.67
N PRO A 122 1.12 14.62 -18.18
CA PRO A 122 1.67 15.19 -16.94
C PRO A 122 1.44 14.31 -15.70
N ILE A 123 0.36 13.54 -15.62
CA ILE A 123 0.08 12.64 -14.49
C ILE A 123 1.11 11.49 -14.50
N LEU A 124 1.20 10.73 -15.60
CA LEU A 124 2.15 9.61 -15.72
C LEU A 124 3.59 10.08 -15.53
N LYS A 125 3.98 11.20 -16.14
CA LYS A 125 5.33 11.74 -16.05
C LYS A 125 5.70 12.13 -14.62
N ARG A 126 4.82 12.83 -13.90
CA ARG A 126 5.09 13.27 -12.52
C ARG A 126 5.11 12.10 -11.54
N LEU A 127 4.21 11.12 -11.68
CA LEU A 127 4.20 9.92 -10.85
C LEU A 127 5.47 9.06 -11.06
N SER A 128 5.88 8.84 -12.32
CA SER A 128 7.12 8.15 -12.67
C SER A 128 8.35 8.87 -12.11
N CYS A 129 8.43 10.20 -12.28
CA CYS A 129 9.53 10.98 -11.74
C CYS A 129 9.57 10.99 -10.21
N MET A 130 8.41 10.99 -9.56
CA MET A 130 8.30 10.89 -8.11
C MET A 130 8.88 9.57 -7.60
N ALA A 131 8.52 8.45 -8.23
CA ALA A 131 9.05 7.13 -7.87
C ALA A 131 10.57 7.09 -8.06
N LYS A 132 11.06 7.52 -9.22
CA LYS A 132 12.48 7.58 -9.56
C LYS A 132 13.29 8.48 -8.63
N LYS A 133 12.78 9.66 -8.32
CA LYS A 133 13.50 10.67 -7.50
C LYS A 133 13.76 10.17 -6.08
N HIS A 134 12.83 9.40 -5.54
CA HIS A 134 12.82 8.96 -4.15
C HIS A 134 13.11 7.46 -3.99
N GLU A 135 13.41 6.77 -5.10
CA GLU A 135 13.82 5.38 -5.17
C GLU A 135 12.86 4.40 -4.46
N PHE A 136 11.56 4.62 -4.57
CA PHE A 136 10.51 3.83 -3.89
C PHE A 136 9.30 3.59 -4.80
N TYR A 137 8.52 2.54 -4.54
CA TYR A 137 7.36 2.22 -5.37
C TYR A 137 6.25 3.26 -5.18
N VAL A 138 5.66 3.74 -6.27
CA VAL A 138 4.52 4.68 -6.25
C VAL A 138 3.30 3.99 -6.83
N VAL A 139 2.21 3.99 -6.06
CA VAL A 139 0.90 3.50 -6.49
C VAL A 139 -0.06 4.67 -6.54
N ALA A 140 -0.75 4.83 -7.67
CA ALA A 140 -1.71 5.91 -7.86
C ALA A 140 -2.84 5.47 -8.80
N ASP A 141 -3.88 6.28 -8.85
CA ASP A 141 -5.05 6.12 -9.69
C ASP A 141 -5.20 7.31 -10.65
N LEU A 142 -5.62 7.02 -11.87
CA LEU A 142 -5.93 8.01 -12.92
C LEU A 142 -6.96 7.42 -13.91
N ILE A 143 -7.36 8.24 -14.89
CA ILE A 143 -8.23 7.79 -15.98
C ILE A 143 -7.37 7.43 -17.19
N ASP A 144 -7.45 6.18 -17.63
CA ASP A 144 -6.84 5.72 -18.88
C ASP A 144 -7.81 5.99 -20.04
N VAL A 145 -7.26 6.33 -21.21
CA VAL A 145 -8.01 6.43 -22.46
C VAL A 145 -7.42 5.50 -23.51
N LYS A 146 -8.30 4.72 -24.14
CA LYS A 146 -7.95 3.84 -25.25
C LYS A 146 -8.79 4.16 -26.46
N LYS A 147 -8.14 4.38 -27.59
CA LYS A 147 -8.84 4.44 -28.85
C LYS A 147 -9.44 3.07 -29.14
N CYS A 148 -10.70 3.02 -29.56
CA CYS A 148 -11.31 1.78 -30.03
C CYS A 148 -10.59 1.31 -31.30
N GLU A 149 -10.09 0.08 -31.27
CA GLU A 149 -9.37 -0.52 -32.40
C GLU A 149 -10.24 -1.57 -33.09
N VAL A 150 -10.60 -1.31 -34.35
CA VAL A 150 -11.34 -2.28 -35.17
C VAL A 150 -10.32 -3.15 -35.91
N THR A 151 -10.26 -4.44 -35.55
CA THR A 151 -9.32 -5.40 -36.13
C THR A 151 -10.03 -6.70 -36.53
N ASP A 152 -9.36 -7.56 -37.31
CA ASP A 152 -9.91 -8.88 -37.69
C ASP A 152 -10.00 -9.85 -36.48
N GLY A 153 -9.39 -9.50 -35.34
CA GLY A 153 -9.43 -10.27 -34.10
C GLY A 153 -8.58 -9.64 -33.00
N CYS A 154 -9.07 -9.72 -31.76
CA CYS A 154 -8.42 -9.13 -30.59
C CYS A 154 -7.48 -10.12 -29.90
N ASP A 155 -6.37 -9.61 -29.38
CA ASP A 155 -5.43 -10.35 -28.56
C ASP A 155 -5.69 -10.13 -27.05
N GLU A 156 -5.00 -10.87 -26.19
CA GLU A 156 -5.21 -10.80 -24.74
C GLU A 156 -4.82 -9.44 -24.12
N ASN A 157 -3.95 -8.68 -24.78
CA ASN A 157 -3.42 -7.42 -24.31
C ASN A 157 -4.28 -6.21 -24.71
N ASP A 158 -5.00 -6.30 -25.82
CA ASP A 158 -5.87 -5.26 -26.35
C ASP A 158 -7.38 -5.57 -26.23
N ILE A 159 -7.74 -6.76 -25.74
CA ILE A 159 -9.14 -7.24 -25.63
C ILE A 159 -10.13 -6.24 -25.02
N ASP A 160 -9.66 -5.35 -24.14
CA ASP A 160 -10.53 -4.41 -23.43
C ASP A 160 -10.95 -3.21 -24.32
N TYR A 161 -10.22 -2.93 -25.40
CA TYR A 161 -10.49 -1.80 -26.31
C TYR A 161 -10.42 -2.16 -27.81
N CYS A 162 -10.18 -3.43 -28.14
CA CYS A 162 -10.31 -3.97 -29.49
C CYS A 162 -11.73 -4.53 -29.75
N VAL A 163 -12.24 -4.36 -30.97
CA VAL A 163 -13.51 -4.91 -31.47
C VAL A 163 -13.34 -5.48 -32.87
N THR A 164 -14.21 -6.43 -33.25
CA THR A 164 -14.28 -6.98 -34.62
C THR A 164 -15.36 -6.33 -35.48
N ASP A 165 -16.32 -5.65 -34.86
CA ASP A 165 -17.40 -4.92 -35.51
C ASP A 165 -17.28 -3.42 -35.15
N PRO A 166 -17.17 -2.51 -36.14
CA PRO A 166 -17.16 -1.06 -35.89
C PRO A 166 -18.35 -0.56 -35.05
N ASP A 167 -19.50 -1.23 -35.12
CA ASP A 167 -20.71 -0.84 -34.38
C ASP A 167 -20.61 -1.15 -32.87
N GLU A 168 -19.59 -1.89 -32.42
CA GLU A 168 -19.30 -2.14 -31.00
C GLU A 168 -18.45 -1.04 -30.34
N CYS A 169 -17.87 -0.13 -31.13
CA CYS A 169 -17.12 1.00 -30.57
C CYS A 169 -18.06 2.01 -29.89
N PRO A 170 -17.60 2.68 -28.82
CA PRO A 170 -18.27 3.87 -28.28
C PRO A 170 -18.47 4.94 -29.35
N GLU A 171 -19.50 5.78 -29.21
CA GLU A 171 -19.86 6.78 -30.22
C GLU A 171 -18.74 7.80 -30.51
N ASP A 172 -17.94 8.12 -29.49
CA ASP A 172 -16.76 8.99 -29.60
C ASP A 172 -15.50 8.25 -30.07
N GLY A 173 -15.55 6.91 -30.12
CA GLY A 173 -14.45 6.04 -30.53
C GLY A 173 -13.42 5.77 -29.44
N TYR A 174 -13.73 6.05 -28.16
CA TYR A 174 -12.78 5.88 -27.05
C TYR A 174 -13.39 5.10 -25.88
N TYR A 175 -12.56 4.27 -25.26
CA TYR A 175 -12.83 3.67 -23.97
C TYR A 175 -12.08 4.42 -22.87
N HIS A 176 -12.74 4.62 -21.74
CA HIS A 176 -12.20 5.29 -20.57
C HIS A 176 -12.26 4.37 -19.36
N PHE A 177 -11.16 4.22 -18.63
CA PHE A 177 -11.08 3.29 -17.50
C PHE A 177 -10.57 3.98 -16.25
N ASN A 178 -11.23 3.76 -15.11
CA ASN A 178 -10.64 4.00 -13.79
C ASN A 178 -9.45 3.03 -13.64
N THR A 179 -8.25 3.59 -13.47
CA THR A 179 -7.01 2.87 -13.71
C THR A 179 -5.99 3.11 -12.60
N LEU A 180 -5.60 2.03 -11.94
CA LEU A 180 -4.47 2.00 -11.02
C LEU A 180 -3.18 1.71 -11.77
N VAL A 181 -2.14 2.48 -11.47
CA VAL A 181 -0.78 2.28 -11.96
C VAL A 181 0.21 2.08 -10.81
N VAL A 182 1.24 1.27 -11.08
CA VAL A 182 2.37 1.10 -10.17
C VAL A 182 3.66 1.42 -10.91
N PHE A 183 4.45 2.32 -10.32
CA PHE A 183 5.81 2.61 -10.76
C PHE A 183 6.82 1.96 -9.80
N ASP A 184 7.88 1.38 -10.36
CA ASP A 184 9.01 0.87 -9.57
C ASP A 184 9.95 1.97 -9.07
N ARG A 185 11.00 1.58 -8.35
CA ARG A 185 11.97 2.50 -7.74
C ARG A 185 12.73 3.32 -8.77
N GLU A 186 12.87 2.83 -9.99
CA GLU A 186 13.54 3.51 -11.09
C GLU A 186 12.57 4.39 -11.92
N GLY A 187 11.26 4.30 -11.66
CA GLY A 187 10.21 5.05 -12.34
C GLY A 187 9.60 4.34 -13.55
N TYR A 188 9.88 3.05 -13.76
CA TYR A 188 9.21 2.28 -14.81
C TYR A 188 7.79 1.91 -14.41
N LEU A 189 6.87 1.99 -15.36
CA LEU A 189 5.52 1.46 -15.18
C LEU A 189 5.57 -0.07 -15.17
N ILE A 190 5.22 -0.69 -14.05
CA ILE A 190 5.27 -2.15 -13.87
C ILE A 190 3.89 -2.79 -13.74
N THR A 191 2.85 -2.01 -13.48
CA THR A 191 1.46 -2.51 -13.39
C THR A 191 0.47 -1.47 -13.86
N ARG A 192 -0.54 -1.93 -14.60
CA ARG A 192 -1.75 -1.19 -14.98
C ARG A 192 -2.94 -2.09 -14.69
N TYR A 193 -3.92 -1.59 -13.95
CA TYR A 193 -5.13 -2.33 -13.57
C TYR A 193 -6.37 -1.48 -13.81
N TYR A 194 -7.34 -2.02 -14.53
CA TYR A 194 -8.65 -1.40 -14.73
C TYR A 194 -9.62 -1.84 -13.65
N LYS A 195 -10.31 -0.89 -13.01
CA LYS A 195 -11.35 -1.18 -12.03
C LYS A 195 -12.40 -2.10 -12.62
N ILE A 196 -12.65 -3.22 -11.94
CA ILE A 196 -13.59 -4.24 -12.42
C ILE A 196 -15.02 -3.88 -12.02
N HIS A 197 -15.20 -3.38 -10.80
CA HIS A 197 -16.53 -3.10 -10.24
C HIS A 197 -16.71 -1.60 -10.04
N LEU A 198 -17.35 -0.93 -11.01
CA LEU A 198 -17.71 0.48 -10.91
C LEU A 198 -18.74 0.73 -9.78
N TYR A 199 -18.60 1.87 -9.10
CA TYR A 199 -19.48 2.45 -8.11
C TYR A 199 -19.91 3.87 -8.54
N PHE A 200 -20.93 3.93 -9.41
CA PHE A 200 -21.51 5.18 -9.92
C PHE A 200 -20.54 6.11 -10.69
N GLU A 201 -19.46 5.59 -11.28
CA GLU A 201 -18.63 6.35 -12.23
C GLU A 201 -19.26 6.33 -13.63
N GLU A 202 -20.34 7.09 -13.82
CA GLU A 202 -20.97 7.26 -15.12
C GLU A 202 -19.96 7.77 -16.17
N GLY A 203 -20.02 7.22 -17.37
CA GLY A 203 -19.09 7.51 -18.47
C GLY A 203 -17.85 6.61 -18.52
N LEU A 204 -17.47 5.95 -17.42
CA LEU A 204 -16.35 5.00 -17.43
C LEU A 204 -16.78 3.60 -17.88
N ASN A 205 -15.85 2.89 -18.53
CA ASN A 205 -16.01 1.53 -18.98
C ASN A 205 -15.42 0.53 -17.98
N THR A 206 -15.89 -0.71 -18.07
CA THR A 206 -15.30 -1.86 -17.36
C THR A 206 -14.50 -2.71 -18.35
N PRO A 207 -13.43 -3.38 -17.90
CA PRO A 207 -12.67 -4.28 -18.76
C PRO A 207 -13.56 -5.44 -19.25
N LYS A 208 -13.40 -5.86 -20.51
CA LYS A 208 -14.17 -7.00 -21.07
C LYS A 208 -13.82 -8.31 -20.40
N THR A 209 -12.58 -8.40 -19.89
CA THR A 209 -12.08 -9.59 -19.20
C THR A 209 -11.58 -9.24 -17.81
N ILE A 210 -11.94 -10.06 -16.83
CA ILE A 210 -11.45 -9.89 -15.46
C ILE A 210 -9.98 -10.32 -15.41
N LYS A 211 -9.09 -9.33 -15.25
CA LYS A 211 -7.65 -9.53 -15.09
C LYS A 211 -7.25 -9.16 -13.66
N HIS A 212 -6.73 -10.14 -12.92
CA HIS A 212 -6.13 -9.89 -11.61
C HIS A 212 -4.65 -9.62 -11.79
N GLU A 213 -4.21 -8.43 -11.41
CA GLU A 213 -2.82 -8.01 -11.60
C GLU A 213 -2.02 -8.17 -10.31
N TYR A 214 -0.75 -8.52 -10.49
CA TYR A 214 0.22 -8.72 -9.42
C TYR A 214 1.55 -8.10 -9.82
N PHE A 215 2.31 -7.64 -8.84
CA PHE A 215 3.69 -7.23 -9.01
C PHE A 215 4.57 -7.76 -7.88
N THR A 216 5.80 -8.09 -8.23
CA THR A 216 6.78 -8.62 -7.28
C THR A 216 7.70 -7.51 -6.80
N THR A 217 7.89 -7.42 -5.50
CA THR A 217 8.91 -6.58 -4.87
C THR A 217 9.87 -7.44 -4.05
N GLU A 218 10.95 -6.84 -3.57
CA GLU A 218 11.89 -7.46 -2.63
C GLU A 218 11.29 -7.76 -1.25
N PHE A 219 10.08 -7.25 -0.97
CA PHE A 219 9.37 -7.42 0.29
C PHE A 219 8.01 -8.13 0.15
N GLY A 220 7.72 -8.72 -1.02
CA GLY A 220 6.57 -9.61 -1.20
C GLY A 220 5.93 -9.53 -2.58
N GLU A 221 4.96 -10.40 -2.81
CA GLU A 221 4.08 -10.32 -3.96
C GLU A 221 2.86 -9.46 -3.59
N PHE A 222 2.59 -8.44 -4.38
CA PHE A 222 1.46 -7.54 -4.19
C PHE A 222 0.42 -7.76 -5.27
N THR A 223 -0.84 -7.63 -4.88
CA THR A 223 -1.95 -7.47 -5.81
C THR A 223 -2.53 -6.06 -5.68
N VAL A 224 -3.36 -5.69 -6.64
CA VAL A 224 -3.93 -4.35 -6.78
C VAL A 224 -5.45 -4.48 -6.85
N GLY A 225 -6.16 -3.51 -6.29
CA GLY A 225 -7.62 -3.41 -6.42
C GLY A 225 -8.08 -2.01 -6.05
N ILE A 226 -9.25 -1.63 -6.54
CA ILE A 226 -9.75 -0.26 -6.40
C ILE A 226 -11.14 -0.27 -5.75
N CYS A 227 -11.26 0.44 -4.63
CA CYS A 227 -12.48 0.66 -3.86
C CYS A 227 -13.46 -0.55 -3.84
N PHE A 228 -14.51 -0.47 -4.64
CA PHE A 228 -15.64 -1.38 -4.62
C PHE A 228 -15.26 -2.85 -4.89
N ASP A 229 -14.11 -3.10 -5.53
CA ASP A 229 -13.57 -4.45 -5.79
C ASP A 229 -13.50 -5.34 -4.54
N LEU A 230 -13.23 -4.79 -3.35
CA LEU A 230 -13.07 -5.58 -2.11
C LEU A 230 -14.32 -6.34 -1.69
N LEU A 231 -15.49 -5.93 -2.19
CA LEU A 231 -16.78 -6.57 -1.88
C LEU A 231 -17.07 -7.79 -2.75
N PHE A 232 -16.29 -8.03 -3.80
CA PHE A 232 -16.62 -9.03 -4.80
C PHE A 232 -15.81 -10.31 -4.64
N GLN A 233 -16.51 -11.45 -4.62
CA GLN A 233 -15.92 -12.76 -4.33
C GLN A 233 -14.79 -13.13 -5.31
N GLY A 234 -14.90 -12.76 -6.58
CA GLY A 234 -13.87 -13.03 -7.60
C GLY A 234 -12.54 -12.40 -7.20
N PHE A 235 -12.57 -11.09 -6.93
CA PHE A 235 -11.42 -10.32 -6.46
C PHE A 235 -10.87 -10.84 -5.11
N VAL A 236 -11.75 -11.08 -4.13
CA VAL A 236 -11.33 -11.56 -2.81
C VAL A 236 -10.60 -12.91 -2.89
N LYS A 237 -11.01 -13.80 -3.81
CA LYS A 237 -10.37 -15.10 -3.97
C LYS A 237 -8.97 -14.98 -4.58
N SER A 238 -8.81 -14.14 -5.60
CA SER A 238 -7.50 -13.96 -6.25
C SER A 238 -6.52 -13.25 -5.33
N ALA A 239 -6.95 -12.24 -4.58
CA ALA A 239 -6.08 -11.45 -3.73
C ALA A 239 -5.39 -12.24 -2.60
N ARG A 240 -5.98 -13.38 -2.18
CA ARG A 240 -5.41 -14.27 -1.14
C ARG A 240 -4.08 -14.93 -1.51
N ASN A 241 -3.71 -14.89 -2.78
CA ASN A 241 -2.42 -15.41 -3.24
C ASN A 241 -1.26 -14.42 -3.00
N ALA A 242 -1.56 -13.15 -2.71
CA ALA A 242 -0.57 -12.11 -2.48
C ALA A 242 -0.21 -11.95 -1.00
N THR A 243 1.00 -11.44 -0.76
CA THR A 243 1.46 -10.96 0.56
C THR A 243 0.75 -9.67 0.96
N GLY A 244 0.55 -8.78 0.00
CA GLY A 244 -0.04 -7.46 0.22
C GLY A 244 -1.03 -7.05 -0.87
N LEU A 245 -1.91 -6.14 -0.51
CA LEU A 245 -2.84 -5.44 -1.39
C LEU A 245 -2.54 -3.96 -1.29
N VAL A 246 -2.28 -3.32 -2.43
CA VAL A 246 -2.30 -1.85 -2.54
C VAL A 246 -3.70 -1.42 -2.97
N TYR A 247 -4.28 -0.49 -2.23
CA TYR A 247 -5.71 -0.21 -2.29
C TYR A 247 -6.00 1.30 -2.28
N PRO A 248 -5.88 1.95 -3.44
CA PRO A 248 -6.52 3.24 -3.68
C PRO A 248 -8.04 3.10 -3.56
N THR A 249 -8.67 4.02 -2.84
CA THR A 249 -10.11 4.02 -2.67
C THR A 249 -10.66 5.43 -2.55
N TRP A 250 -11.89 5.62 -3.01
CA TRP A 250 -12.77 6.69 -2.57
C TRP A 250 -13.97 6.02 -1.90
N TRP A 251 -13.80 5.67 -0.62
CA TRP A 251 -14.83 4.94 0.12
C TRP A 251 -15.85 5.89 0.73
N PHE A 252 -17.10 5.42 0.84
CA PHE A 252 -18.19 6.18 1.46
C PHE A 252 -18.67 5.42 2.71
N ASP A 253 -18.45 6.00 3.88
CA ASP A 253 -18.87 5.41 5.16
C ASP A 253 -20.40 5.37 5.23
N HIS A 254 -20.93 4.15 5.37
CA HIS A 254 -22.35 3.91 5.59
C HIS A 254 -22.57 3.12 6.88
N THR A 255 -23.71 3.32 7.53
CA THR A 255 -24.09 2.52 8.69
C THR A 255 -24.67 1.16 8.26
N PRO A 256 -24.48 0.07 9.01
CA PRO A 256 -23.77 -0.01 10.30
C PRO A 256 -22.25 0.16 10.21
N LEU A 257 -21.61 0.53 11.33
CA LEU A 257 -20.17 0.85 11.45
C LEU A 257 -19.21 -0.16 10.80
N ILE A 258 -19.64 -1.41 10.58
CA ILE A 258 -18.85 -2.43 9.88
C ILE A 258 -18.57 -2.08 8.41
N TYR A 259 -19.31 -1.13 7.82
CA TYR A 259 -19.09 -0.61 6.47
C TYR A 259 -18.28 0.69 6.48
N PHE A 260 -17.76 1.12 7.63
CA PHE A 260 -16.80 2.23 7.64
C PHE A 260 -15.48 1.73 7.07
N ALA A 261 -14.82 2.55 6.25
CA ALA A 261 -13.60 2.24 5.53
C ALA A 261 -12.60 1.49 6.41
N THR A 262 -12.24 2.07 7.55
CA THR A 262 -11.25 1.51 8.49
C THR A 262 -11.66 0.15 9.07
N SER A 263 -12.93 0.02 9.46
CA SER A 263 -13.47 -1.21 10.06
C SER A 263 -13.54 -2.34 9.03
N PHE A 264 -14.00 -2.01 7.82
CA PHE A 264 -14.15 -2.96 6.74
C PHE A 264 -12.78 -3.43 6.22
N GLN A 265 -11.88 -2.50 5.90
CA GLN A 265 -10.53 -2.80 5.40
C GLN A 265 -9.72 -3.63 6.41
N GLN A 266 -9.76 -3.28 7.71
CA GLN A 266 -9.11 -4.08 8.75
C GLN A 266 -9.68 -5.50 8.82
N SER A 267 -11.02 -5.62 8.82
CA SER A 267 -11.69 -6.93 8.87
C SER A 267 -11.36 -7.78 7.63
N TRP A 268 -11.29 -7.15 6.47
CA TRP A 268 -10.91 -7.78 5.21
C TRP A 268 -9.47 -8.32 5.28
N SER A 269 -8.52 -7.53 5.80
CA SER A 269 -7.12 -7.94 5.98
C SER A 269 -7.02 -9.20 6.85
N ILE A 270 -7.68 -9.17 8.01
CA ILE A 270 -7.70 -10.29 8.96
C ILE A 270 -8.34 -11.55 8.34
N ALA A 271 -9.49 -11.39 7.69
CA ALA A 271 -10.24 -12.51 7.13
C ALA A 271 -9.50 -13.17 5.95
N ASN A 272 -8.81 -12.38 5.13
CA ASN A 272 -8.15 -12.86 3.92
C ASN A 272 -6.65 -13.14 4.09
N LYS A 273 -6.07 -12.79 5.24
CA LYS A 273 -4.66 -13.00 5.57
C LYS A 273 -3.69 -12.26 4.64
N VAL A 274 -4.06 -11.06 4.22
CA VAL A 274 -3.30 -10.20 3.32
C VAL A 274 -3.07 -8.84 4.00
N ASN A 275 -1.86 -8.28 3.91
CA ASN A 275 -1.61 -6.91 4.35
C ASN A 275 -2.34 -5.93 3.42
N ILE A 276 -2.94 -4.86 3.92
CA ILE A 276 -3.58 -3.83 3.07
C ILE A 276 -2.91 -2.48 3.31
N LEU A 277 -2.55 -1.82 2.22
CA LEU A 277 -2.16 -0.41 2.18
C LEU A 277 -3.31 0.38 1.58
N ALA A 278 -4.18 0.94 2.41
CA ALA A 278 -5.39 1.65 2.00
C ALA A 278 -5.18 3.17 2.04
N ALA A 279 -5.32 3.81 0.87
CA ALA A 279 -5.30 5.26 0.74
C ALA A 279 -6.67 5.73 0.27
N ASP A 280 -7.30 6.59 1.07
CA ASP A 280 -8.65 7.10 0.83
C ASP A 280 -8.65 8.59 0.51
N VAL A 281 -9.69 9.04 -0.17
CA VAL A 281 -10.05 10.45 -0.18
C VAL A 281 -10.58 10.81 1.20
N GLN A 282 -10.34 12.04 1.63
CA GLN A 282 -11.05 12.62 2.75
C GLN A 282 -11.96 13.73 2.25
N TYR A 283 -13.25 13.42 2.26
CA TYR A 283 -14.31 14.36 1.98
C TYR A 283 -15.46 14.16 2.96
N PRO A 284 -15.42 14.80 4.15
CA PRO A 284 -16.38 14.55 5.23
C PRO A 284 -17.84 14.80 4.83
N ASN A 285 -18.09 15.71 3.89
CA ASN A 285 -19.43 16.01 3.39
C ASN A 285 -20.09 14.83 2.66
N PHE A 286 -19.30 13.90 2.13
CA PHE A 286 -19.79 12.66 1.51
C PHE A 286 -19.56 11.44 2.41
N GLY A 287 -19.09 11.62 3.64
CA GLY A 287 -18.72 10.49 4.51
C GLY A 287 -17.51 9.72 4.00
N SER A 288 -16.65 10.34 3.19
CA SER A 288 -15.41 9.73 2.70
C SER A 288 -14.25 10.12 3.60
N LEU A 289 -13.61 9.12 4.20
CA LEU A 289 -12.41 9.18 5.05
C LEU A 289 -12.07 7.77 5.49
N GLY A 290 -10.81 7.52 5.85
CA GLY A 290 -10.43 6.24 6.44
C GLY A 290 -9.29 5.56 5.72
N SER A 291 -8.13 6.21 5.68
CA SER A 291 -6.89 5.57 5.26
C SER A 291 -6.25 4.75 6.38
N GLY A 292 -5.49 3.70 6.02
CA GLY A 292 -4.76 2.91 7.00
C GLY A 292 -3.90 1.80 6.41
N ILE A 293 -3.05 1.26 7.28
CA ILE A 293 -2.17 0.12 7.00
C ILE A 293 -2.58 -1.00 7.94
N TYR A 294 -3.03 -2.12 7.36
CA TYR A 294 -3.61 -3.24 8.10
C TYR A 294 -2.83 -4.52 7.84
N THR A 295 -2.65 -5.32 8.89
CA THR A 295 -2.02 -6.63 8.81
C THR A 295 -2.87 -7.69 9.51
N PRO A 296 -2.89 -8.94 9.03
CA PRO A 296 -3.75 -9.98 9.61
C PRO A 296 -3.46 -10.27 11.08
N GLY A 297 -2.18 -10.24 11.48
CA GLY A 297 -1.75 -10.58 12.85
C GLY A 297 -2.04 -9.51 13.90
N ASN A 298 -2.04 -8.23 13.51
CA ASN A 298 -2.09 -7.09 14.43
C ASN A 298 -3.29 -6.16 14.21
N GLY A 299 -4.09 -6.38 13.16
CA GLY A 299 -5.13 -5.44 12.75
C GLY A 299 -4.51 -4.17 12.17
N ALA A 300 -5.02 -3.00 12.56
CA ALA A 300 -4.48 -1.72 12.10
C ALA A 300 -3.11 -1.43 12.75
N LEU A 301 -2.07 -1.30 11.93
CA LEU A 301 -0.75 -0.81 12.36
C LEU A 301 -0.78 0.71 12.55
N ILE A 302 -1.46 1.41 11.66
CA ILE A 302 -1.77 2.83 11.73
C ILE A 302 -3.03 3.08 10.89
N TYR A 303 -3.89 3.99 11.33
CA TYR A 303 -5.08 4.40 10.58
C TYR A 303 -5.48 5.81 10.98
N THR A 304 -6.36 6.41 10.20
CA THR A 304 -7.05 7.66 10.54
C THR A 304 -8.53 7.51 10.24
N SER A 305 -9.36 8.25 10.99
CA SER A 305 -10.80 8.33 10.77
C SER A 305 -11.34 9.69 11.24
N ASN A 306 -10.49 10.72 11.19
CA ASN A 306 -10.83 12.06 11.69
C ASN A 306 -11.42 12.91 10.55
N PRO A 307 -12.71 13.34 10.61
CA PRO A 307 -13.37 14.12 9.57
C PRO A 307 -12.99 15.62 9.62
N ASP A 308 -11.70 15.93 9.52
CA ASP A 308 -11.17 17.29 9.71
C ASP A 308 -10.88 18.06 8.41
N ALA A 309 -11.14 17.43 7.25
CA ALA A 309 -10.87 18.01 5.93
C ALA A 309 -9.41 18.45 5.74
N ARG A 310 -8.47 17.67 6.28
CA ARG A 310 -7.01 17.85 6.09
C ARG A 310 -6.31 16.60 5.62
N SER A 311 -5.52 16.69 4.55
CA SER A 311 -4.71 15.55 4.11
C SER A 311 -3.83 14.97 5.22
N LYS A 312 -3.65 13.66 5.24
CA LYS A 312 -2.89 12.94 6.27
C LYS A 312 -1.96 11.93 5.62
N LEU A 313 -0.72 11.91 6.05
CA LEU A 313 0.26 10.91 5.65
C LEU A 313 0.44 9.92 6.80
N LEU A 314 0.23 8.64 6.54
CA LEU A 314 0.40 7.56 7.52
C LEU A 314 1.56 6.68 7.07
N ILE A 315 2.52 6.45 7.97
CA ILE A 315 3.72 5.65 7.67
C ILE A 315 3.91 4.60 8.75
N SER A 316 4.16 3.35 8.38
CA SER A 316 4.41 2.27 9.34
C SER A 316 5.32 1.16 8.78
N ASN A 317 5.93 0.41 9.68
CA ASN A 317 6.68 -0.80 9.36
C ASN A 317 5.71 -1.98 9.24
N VAL A 318 5.66 -2.60 8.07
CA VAL A 318 4.72 -3.67 7.73
C VAL A 318 5.47 -4.99 7.63
N PRO A 319 5.01 -6.07 8.30
CA PRO A 319 5.69 -7.35 8.26
C PRO A 319 5.61 -7.95 6.85
N VAL A 320 6.76 -8.40 6.33
CA VAL A 320 6.84 -9.11 5.04
C VAL A 320 6.04 -10.41 5.06
N SER A 321 5.93 -11.06 6.23
CA SER A 321 5.06 -12.23 6.42
C SER A 321 3.79 -11.83 7.17
N PRO A 322 2.60 -11.83 6.52
CA PRO A 322 1.35 -11.34 7.12
C PRO A 322 0.87 -12.17 8.33
N ILE A 323 1.40 -13.39 8.48
CA ILE A 323 1.03 -14.37 9.53
C ILE A 323 2.12 -14.46 10.62
N ALA A 324 3.27 -13.80 10.44
CA ALA A 324 4.28 -13.74 11.48
C ALA A 324 3.77 -12.86 12.63
N ILE A 325 3.12 -13.48 13.62
CA ILE A 325 2.97 -12.91 14.95
C ILE A 325 4.40 -12.54 15.38
N PRO A 326 4.68 -11.29 15.76
CA PRO A 326 5.94 -10.97 16.39
C PRO A 326 6.03 -11.88 17.60
N VAL A 327 6.86 -12.91 17.51
CA VAL A 327 7.22 -13.64 18.70
C VAL A 327 7.93 -12.59 19.53
N ASP A 328 7.33 -12.19 20.65
CA ASP A 328 7.96 -11.26 21.57
C ASP A 328 9.30 -11.89 21.97
N THR A 329 10.35 -11.49 21.26
CA THR A 329 11.69 -12.01 21.46
C THR A 329 12.17 -11.62 22.84
N ASP A 330 11.64 -10.54 23.40
CA ASP A 330 11.87 -10.08 24.75
C ASP A 330 11.23 -11.03 25.77
N LEU A 331 10.01 -11.51 25.51
CA LEU A 331 9.36 -12.56 26.30
C LEU A 331 10.09 -13.90 26.16
N LEU A 332 10.52 -14.28 24.95
CA LEU A 332 11.30 -15.50 24.74
C LEU A 332 12.65 -15.43 25.45
N ILE A 333 13.39 -14.32 25.32
CA ILE A 333 14.67 -14.10 25.99
C ILE A 333 14.48 -14.07 27.51
N LYS A 334 13.46 -13.36 28.03
CA LYS A 334 13.13 -13.37 29.46
C LYS A 334 12.76 -14.78 29.94
N THR A 335 12.01 -15.53 29.15
CA THR A 335 11.63 -16.92 29.46
C THR A 335 12.86 -17.84 29.42
N PHE A 336 13.75 -17.68 28.44
CA PHE A 336 14.99 -18.45 28.31
C PHE A 336 15.97 -18.13 29.44
N ILE A 337 16.13 -16.85 29.80
CA ILE A 337 16.95 -16.41 30.94
C ILE A 337 16.36 -16.94 32.24
N THR A 338 15.05 -16.89 32.42
CA THR A 338 14.36 -17.42 33.61
C THR A 338 14.55 -18.94 33.70
N LEU A 339 14.41 -19.67 32.59
CA LEU A 339 14.61 -21.11 32.53
C LEU A 339 16.08 -21.48 32.83
N MET A 340 17.04 -20.75 32.25
CA MET A 340 18.46 -20.90 32.53
C MET A 340 18.78 -20.62 34.01
N MET A 341 18.20 -19.58 34.61
CA MET A 341 18.35 -19.28 36.03
C MET A 341 17.78 -20.40 36.91
N ILE A 342 16.61 -20.95 36.58
CA ILE A 342 16.01 -22.07 37.31
C ILE A 342 16.87 -23.34 37.21
N ILE A 343 17.43 -23.63 36.03
CA ILE A 343 18.33 -24.77 35.82
C ILE A 343 19.63 -24.56 36.61
N HIS A 344 20.21 -23.36 36.59
CA HIS A 344 21.43 -23.04 37.35
C HIS A 344 21.20 -23.10 38.87
N PHE A 345 20.04 -22.64 39.35
CA PHE A 345 19.64 -22.70 40.76
C PHE A 345 19.43 -24.14 41.23
N ASN A 346 18.79 -24.99 40.41
CA ASN A 346 18.64 -26.41 40.71
C ASN A 346 19.97 -27.17 40.70
N LEU A 347 20.88 -26.88 39.76
CA LEU A 347 22.24 -27.46 39.74
C LEU A 347 23.08 -27.03 40.96
N SER A 348 22.90 -25.80 41.44
CA SER A 348 23.49 -25.29 42.69
C SER A 348 22.94 -26.01 43.93
N LEU A 349 21.62 -26.23 44.00
CA LEU A 349 20.96 -27.00 45.07
C LEU A 349 21.40 -28.47 45.08
N VAL A 350 21.55 -29.10 43.91
CA VAL A 350 22.04 -30.48 43.79
C VAL A 350 23.52 -30.59 44.17
N LYS A 351 24.36 -29.60 43.80
CA LYS A 351 25.76 -29.54 44.27
C LYS A 351 25.86 -29.34 45.78
N ASN A 352 24.94 -28.60 46.40
CA ASN A 352 24.89 -28.39 47.85
C ASN A 352 24.28 -29.56 48.64
N LEU A 353 23.46 -30.42 48.01
CA LEU A 353 22.96 -31.66 48.63
C LEU A 353 24.00 -32.79 48.65
N VAL A 354 24.98 -32.80 47.74
CA VAL A 354 26.00 -33.88 47.64
C VAL A 354 27.18 -33.65 48.60
N ILE A 355 27.28 -32.52 49.30
CA ILE A 355 28.42 -32.19 50.18
C ILE A 355 28.10 -32.35 51.69
N MET A 356 26.88 -32.71 52.09
CA MET A 356 26.56 -32.94 53.51
C MET A 356 26.52 -34.42 53.91
N ARG A 357 27.57 -34.80 54.65
CA ARG A 357 27.72 -35.91 55.62
C ARG A 357 28.07 -37.31 55.07
N VAL A 358 29.35 -37.68 55.19
CA VAL A 358 29.77 -38.84 56.01
C VAL A 358 31.13 -38.52 56.66
N ASN A 359 31.10 -38.29 57.97
CA ASN A 359 32.22 -38.57 58.88
C ASN A 359 31.66 -38.62 60.31
N VAL A 360 31.34 -39.83 60.77
CA VAL A 360 31.22 -40.14 62.19
C VAL A 360 32.12 -41.35 62.44
N VAL A 361 33.25 -41.06 63.06
CA VAL A 361 34.13 -42.03 63.72
C VAL A 361 33.47 -42.46 65.02
N LEU A 362 33.46 -43.75 65.32
CA LEU A 362 33.25 -44.25 66.68
C LEU A 362 34.30 -45.32 66.96
N MET A 363 35.19 -45.00 67.90
CA MET A 363 36.04 -45.92 68.65
C MET A 363 35.15 -46.90 69.43
N PHE A 364 35.36 -48.21 69.26
CA PHE A 364 36.00 -49.10 70.23
C PHE A 364 36.39 -50.42 69.54
#